data_AF-A0A2V6MS38-F1
#
_entry.id   AF-A0A2V6MS38-F1
#
_cell.length_a   1.000
_cell.length_b   1.000
_cell.length_c   1.000
_cell.angle_alpha   90.00
_cell.angle_beta   90.00
_cell.angle_gamma   90.00
#
_symmetry.space_group_name_H-M   'P 1'
#
loop_
_entity.id
_entity.type
_entity.pdbx_description
1 polymer ?
#
loop_
_entity_poly.entity_id
_entity_poly.type
_entity_poly.pdbx_seq_one_letter_code
_entity_poly.pdbx_strand_id
1 'polypeptide(L)'
;MRRFAMMLNVTSLLFALSSATGQQLAPASSIAPGAAPSAEPSPPALDEEIVPTFETQKLARTYILDIPAPRGQITDRNGTPLAQNQLSYNLAISFPTPLEFKDAETLDFAHRQIAAATKLIGRPIRAADDAILRHYHNRGILPFEIATNLSADEYDAAKAHLPPEMTLRGVYLRAYPQGKVAGQIVGYCGRTGRNPDGIIDNHETIWPETEGREGIE
;
A
#
# COMPACT_ATOMS: atom_id res chain seq x y z
N MET A 1 6.90 7.85 -78.46
CA MET A 1 5.81 6.88 -78.71
C MET A 1 5.23 6.45 -77.37
N ARG A 2 3.89 6.52 -77.28
CA ARG A 2 2.97 5.89 -76.31
C ARG A 2 2.98 6.39 -74.85
N ARG A 3 1.97 7.23 -74.58
CA ARG A 3 1.39 7.62 -73.29
C ARG A 3 0.57 6.45 -72.71
N PHE A 4 0.53 6.31 -71.38
CA PHE A 4 -0.61 5.72 -70.67
C PHE A 4 -0.79 6.42 -69.32
N ALA A 5 -2.04 6.83 -69.06
CA ALA A 5 -2.49 7.55 -67.90
C ALA A 5 -2.92 6.59 -66.78
N MET A 6 -2.78 7.02 -65.53
CA MET A 6 -3.43 6.38 -64.39
C MET A 6 -4.01 7.48 -63.49
N MET A 7 -5.33 7.61 -63.53
CA MET A 7 -6.14 8.36 -62.57
C MET A 7 -6.39 7.45 -61.37
N LEU A 8 -6.28 7.97 -60.14
CA LEU A 8 -6.87 7.33 -58.97
C LEU A 8 -7.48 8.37 -58.05
N ASN A 9 -8.72 8.08 -57.64
CA ASN A 9 -9.73 8.98 -57.11
C ASN A 9 -9.44 9.49 -55.69
N VAL A 10 -9.68 10.79 -55.50
CA VAL A 10 -9.77 11.48 -54.21
C VAL A 10 -11.20 11.32 -53.69
N THR A 11 -11.37 10.66 -52.54
CA THR A 11 -12.67 10.55 -51.85
C THR A 11 -12.73 11.56 -50.71
N SER A 12 -13.54 12.59 -50.89
CA SER A 12 -13.92 13.59 -49.89
C SER A 12 -14.82 13.00 -48.81
N LEU A 13 -14.51 13.26 -47.54
CA LEU A 13 -15.38 12.96 -46.40
C LEU A 13 -16.16 14.23 -46.02
N LEU A 14 -17.48 14.21 -46.23
CA LEU A 14 -18.41 15.30 -45.92
C LEU A 14 -18.62 15.43 -44.40
N PHE A 15 -18.43 16.64 -43.89
CA PHE A 15 -18.95 17.12 -42.61
C PHE A 15 -20.44 17.45 -42.75
N ALA A 16 -21.29 16.91 -41.87
CA ALA A 16 -22.68 17.32 -41.74
C ALA A 16 -22.91 17.90 -40.32
N LEU A 17 -23.15 19.21 -40.27
CA LEU A 17 -23.75 19.88 -39.11
C LEU A 17 -25.23 19.52 -39.04
N SER A 18 -25.72 19.13 -37.86
CA SER A 18 -27.16 19.10 -37.56
C SER A 18 -27.47 19.90 -36.31
N SER A 19 -28.45 20.78 -36.49
CA SER A 19 -28.91 21.86 -35.65
C SER A 19 -29.61 21.38 -34.38
N ALA A 20 -29.41 22.12 -33.29
CA ALA A 20 -30.19 22.03 -32.06
C ALA A 20 -31.58 22.65 -32.25
N THR A 21 -32.62 21.87 -31.95
CA THR A 21 -33.96 22.40 -31.64
C THR A 21 -34.53 21.58 -30.49
N GLY A 22 -34.86 22.27 -29.40
CA GLY A 22 -35.29 21.67 -28.15
C GLY A 22 -36.65 21.01 -28.20
N GLN A 23 -36.86 20.05 -27.29
CA GLN A 23 -38.19 19.64 -26.89
C GLN A 23 -38.22 19.26 -25.40
N GLN A 24 -39.27 19.78 -24.79
CA GLN A 24 -39.58 19.91 -23.38
C GLN A 24 -39.92 18.57 -22.71
N LEU A 25 -39.58 18.45 -21.43
CA LEU A 25 -39.99 17.39 -20.51
C LEU A 25 -41.51 17.33 -20.30
N ALA A 26 -42.05 16.11 -20.26
CA ALA A 26 -43.29 15.74 -19.57
C ALA A 26 -43.17 14.29 -19.05
N PRO A 27 -43.79 13.94 -17.90
CA PRO A 27 -43.42 12.76 -17.12
C PRO A 27 -44.13 11.50 -17.60
N ALA A 28 -43.38 10.40 -17.75
CA ALA A 28 -43.93 9.07 -17.98
C ALA A 28 -44.11 8.32 -16.66
N SER A 29 -45.28 7.72 -16.53
CA SER A 29 -45.85 7.08 -15.35
C SER A 29 -45.03 5.91 -14.81
N SER A 30 -44.94 5.86 -13.47
CA SER A 30 -44.38 4.74 -12.71
C SER A 30 -45.24 3.48 -12.83
N ILE A 31 -44.69 2.41 -13.41
CA ILE A 31 -45.14 1.04 -13.18
C ILE A 31 -43.92 0.27 -12.65
N ALA A 32 -43.99 -0.10 -11.37
CA ALA A 32 -43.01 -0.94 -10.72
C ALA A 32 -43.13 -2.39 -11.21
N PRO A 33 -42.03 -3.07 -11.58
CA PRO A 33 -42.00 -4.52 -11.57
C PRO A 33 -41.81 -4.98 -10.12
N GLY A 34 -42.69 -5.87 -9.65
CA GLY A 34 -42.60 -6.47 -8.32
C GLY A 34 -41.26 -7.21 -8.13
N ALA A 35 -40.47 -6.72 -7.18
CA ALA A 35 -39.29 -7.42 -6.70
C ALA A 35 -39.73 -8.53 -5.75
N ALA A 36 -39.44 -9.77 -6.14
CA ALA A 36 -39.33 -10.88 -5.19
C ALA A 36 -38.25 -10.53 -4.15
N PRO A 37 -38.40 -10.89 -2.86
CA PRO A 37 -37.36 -10.63 -1.88
C PRO A 37 -36.16 -11.54 -2.18
N SER A 38 -35.16 -10.99 -2.87
CA SER A 38 -33.82 -11.59 -2.88
C SER A 38 -33.25 -11.45 -1.49
N ALA A 39 -32.90 -12.59 -0.90
CA ALA A 39 -32.32 -12.71 0.41
C ALA A 39 -31.14 -11.73 0.60
N GLU A 40 -31.19 -10.97 1.69
CA GLU A 40 -30.05 -10.20 2.17
C GLU A 40 -28.86 -11.15 2.35
N PRO A 41 -27.64 -10.77 1.92
CA PRO A 41 -26.45 -11.50 2.33
C PRO A 41 -26.28 -11.28 3.83
N SER A 42 -26.41 -12.38 4.59
CA SER A 42 -26.18 -12.42 6.02
C SER A 42 -24.88 -11.69 6.37
N PRO A 43 -24.85 -10.84 7.42
CA PRO A 43 -23.58 -10.34 7.94
C PRO A 43 -22.67 -11.54 8.26
N PRO A 44 -21.35 -11.43 8.06
CA PRO A 44 -20.44 -12.50 8.44
C PRO A 44 -20.70 -12.83 9.90
N ALA A 45 -20.97 -14.11 10.15
CA ALA A 45 -21.17 -14.68 11.47
C ALA A 45 -19.99 -14.30 12.37
N LEU A 46 -20.17 -13.26 13.17
CA LEU A 46 -19.39 -13.05 14.39
C LEU A 46 -19.97 -14.01 15.44
N ASP A 47 -19.85 -15.31 15.20
CA ASP A 47 -20.33 -16.38 16.09
C ASP A 47 -19.34 -16.66 17.24
N GLU A 48 -18.41 -15.75 17.49
CA GLU A 48 -17.80 -15.65 18.81
C GLU A 48 -18.76 -14.83 19.67
N GLU A 49 -19.62 -15.54 20.42
CA GLU A 49 -20.40 -14.99 21.50
C GLU A 49 -19.45 -14.24 22.44
N ILE A 50 -19.37 -12.91 22.30
CA ILE A 50 -18.55 -12.06 23.17
C ILE A 50 -19.23 -12.12 24.54
N VAL A 51 -18.86 -13.11 25.35
CA VAL A 51 -19.32 -13.24 26.72
C VAL A 51 -18.83 -11.99 27.47
N PRO A 52 -19.73 -11.06 27.85
CA PRO A 52 -19.30 -9.86 28.56
C PRO A 52 -18.82 -10.29 29.95
N THR A 53 -17.50 -10.41 30.11
CA THR A 53 -16.90 -10.62 31.43
C THR A 53 -16.84 -9.29 32.16
N PHE A 54 -17.27 -9.27 33.42
CA PHE A 54 -17.12 -8.11 34.30
C PHE A 54 -15.66 -7.97 34.79
N GLU A 55 -14.84 -8.99 34.58
CA GLU A 55 -13.43 -8.96 34.96
C GLU A 55 -12.59 -8.22 33.92
N THR A 56 -11.79 -7.25 34.38
CA THR A 56 -10.80 -6.59 33.53
C THR A 56 -9.84 -7.65 32.97
N GLN A 57 -9.79 -7.77 31.64
CA GLN A 57 -8.84 -8.66 30.98
C GLN A 57 -7.41 -8.19 31.25
N LYS A 58 -6.72 -8.86 32.18
CA LYS A 58 -5.36 -8.49 32.61
C LYS A 58 -4.29 -8.64 31.52
N LEU A 59 -4.60 -9.39 30.46
CA LEU A 59 -3.71 -9.62 29.31
C LEU A 59 -3.85 -8.55 28.22
N ALA A 60 -4.86 -7.68 28.30
CA ALA A 60 -5.03 -6.59 27.35
C ALA A 60 -3.99 -5.50 27.63
N ARG A 61 -3.04 -5.33 26.72
CA ARG A 61 -2.02 -4.28 26.79
C ARG A 61 -2.27 -3.23 25.71
N THR A 62 -2.27 -1.96 26.11
CA THR A 62 -2.31 -0.83 25.18
C THR A 62 -0.88 -0.42 24.83
N TYR A 63 -0.58 -0.37 23.54
CA TYR A 63 0.67 0.20 23.02
C TYR A 63 0.35 1.55 22.38
N ILE A 64 1.15 2.57 22.72
CA ILE A 64 1.10 3.88 22.06
C ILE A 64 2.32 3.95 21.18
N LEU A 65 2.13 4.03 19.86
CA LEU A 65 3.21 4.07 18.90
C LEU A 65 3.10 5.33 18.04
N ASP A 66 4.24 5.98 17.82
CA ASP A 66 4.29 7.24 17.11
C ASP A 66 4.48 7.00 15.60
N ILE A 67 3.78 7.80 14.80
CA ILE A 67 3.93 7.79 13.33
C ILE A 67 4.91 8.90 12.97
N PRO A 68 6.07 8.59 12.38
CA PRO A 68 7.03 9.60 11.96
C PRO A 68 6.41 10.64 11.04
N ALA A 69 6.67 11.91 11.34
CA ALA A 69 6.16 13.02 10.56
C ALA A 69 6.79 13.03 9.15
N PRO A 70 6.01 13.33 8.09
CA PRO A 70 6.57 13.52 6.77
C PRO A 70 7.41 14.81 6.72
N ARG A 71 8.67 14.69 6.29
CA ARG A 71 9.52 15.83 5.88
C ARG A 71 8.85 16.76 4.86
N GLY A 72 9.20 18.05 4.96
CA GLY A 72 8.73 19.09 4.05
C GLY A 72 9.28 18.97 2.63
N GLN A 73 8.51 19.46 1.65
CA GLN A 73 8.92 19.50 0.25
C GLN A 73 9.94 20.62 0.00
N ILE A 74 10.96 20.33 -0.80
CA ILE A 74 11.95 21.31 -1.26
C ILE A 74 11.63 21.65 -2.71
N THR A 75 11.45 22.94 -2.99
CA THR A 75 11.16 23.45 -4.33
C THR A 75 12.20 24.45 -4.80
N ASP A 76 12.32 24.60 -6.12
CA ASP A 76 13.06 25.72 -6.70
C ASP A 76 12.29 27.04 -6.56
N ARG A 77 12.88 28.13 -7.07
CA ARG A 77 12.26 29.47 -7.09
C ARG A 77 10.94 29.57 -7.87
N ASN A 78 10.64 28.58 -8.70
CA ASN A 78 9.44 28.51 -9.54
C ASN A 78 8.40 27.53 -8.98
N GLY A 79 8.66 26.89 -7.83
CA GLY A 79 7.78 25.89 -7.22
C GLY A 79 7.97 24.46 -7.74
N THR A 80 8.97 24.20 -8.59
CA THR A 80 9.27 22.86 -9.11
C THR A 80 9.84 21.98 -7.99
N PRO A 81 9.29 20.78 -7.73
CA PRO A 81 9.78 19.90 -6.67
C PRO A 81 11.18 19.38 -6.98
N LEU A 82 12.12 19.67 -6.10
CA LEU A 82 13.47 19.10 -6.09
C LEU A 82 13.53 17.85 -5.19
N ALA A 83 12.85 17.89 -4.04
CA ALA A 83 12.67 16.75 -3.17
C ALA A 83 11.28 16.76 -2.52
N GLN A 84 10.65 15.60 -2.47
CA GLN A 84 9.30 15.45 -1.91
C GLN A 84 9.15 14.10 -1.22
N ASN A 85 8.23 14.01 -0.27
CA ASN A 85 7.86 12.73 0.31
C ASN A 85 6.81 12.05 -0.55
N GLN A 86 7.01 10.78 -0.80
CA GLN A 86 6.07 9.91 -1.51
C GLN A 86 5.66 8.77 -0.58
N LEU A 87 4.39 8.37 -0.66
CA LEU A 87 3.92 7.16 -0.01
C LEU A 87 4.45 5.94 -0.78
N SER A 88 5.19 5.11 -0.08
CA SER A 88 5.59 3.78 -0.52
C SER A 88 4.94 2.73 0.37
N TYR A 89 4.90 1.48 -0.07
CA TYR A 89 4.31 0.39 0.69
C TYR A 89 5.35 -0.69 0.96
N ASN A 90 5.33 -1.22 2.18
CA ASN A 90 6.08 -2.39 2.58
C ASN A 90 5.11 -3.56 2.78
N LEU A 91 5.54 -4.76 2.38
CA LEU A 91 4.81 -5.99 2.68
C LEU A 91 5.30 -6.55 4.02
N ALA A 92 4.36 -6.85 4.91
CA ALA A 92 4.62 -7.39 6.23
C ALA A 92 3.77 -8.62 6.54
N ILE A 93 4.27 -9.47 7.43
CA ILE A 93 3.55 -10.64 7.96
C ILE A 93 2.98 -10.29 9.32
N SER A 94 1.72 -10.60 9.55
CA SER A 94 1.07 -10.53 10.86
C SER A 94 1.03 -11.93 11.46
N PHE A 95 1.59 -12.09 12.66
CA PHE A 95 1.46 -13.35 13.39
C PHE A 95 0.05 -13.47 13.98
N PRO A 96 -0.52 -14.68 14.02
CA PRO A 96 -1.82 -14.89 14.65
C PRO A 96 -1.73 -14.61 16.15
N THR A 97 -2.78 -13.98 16.69
CA THR A 97 -2.96 -13.74 18.13
C THR A 97 -3.95 -14.76 18.69
N PRO A 98 -3.68 -15.39 19.86
CA PRO A 98 -2.55 -15.16 20.77
C PRO A 98 -1.20 -15.72 20.27
N LEU A 99 -0.09 -15.13 20.75
CA LEU A 99 1.28 -15.49 20.35
C LEU A 99 1.77 -16.74 21.10
N GLU A 100 1.27 -17.91 20.69
CA GLU A 100 1.54 -19.20 21.36
C GLU A 100 2.51 -20.11 20.59
N PHE A 101 3.04 -19.66 19.46
CA PHE A 101 3.92 -20.48 18.62
C PHE A 101 5.28 -20.69 19.28
N LYS A 102 5.78 -21.91 19.18
CA LYS A 102 7.17 -22.22 19.50
C LYS A 102 8.10 -21.73 18.39
N ASP A 103 9.38 -21.55 18.70
CA ASP A 103 10.38 -21.05 17.75
C ASP A 103 10.36 -21.78 16.39
N ALA A 104 10.28 -23.10 16.40
CA ALA A 104 10.21 -23.90 15.16
C ALA A 104 8.92 -23.61 14.36
N GLU A 105 7.77 -23.52 15.04
CA GLU A 105 6.47 -23.24 14.42
C GLU A 105 6.41 -21.81 13.87
N THR A 106 7.03 -20.85 14.58
CA THR A 106 7.18 -19.46 14.16
C THR A 106 7.99 -19.35 12.87
N LEU A 107 9.13 -20.06 12.79
CA LEU A 107 9.95 -20.08 11.59
C LEU A 107 9.23 -20.75 10.42
N ASP A 108 8.60 -21.91 10.64
CA ASP A 108 7.84 -22.62 9.61
C ASP A 108 6.69 -21.77 9.07
N PHE A 109 5.99 -21.05 9.95
CA PHE A 109 4.95 -20.09 9.57
C PHE A 109 5.54 -18.94 8.75
N ALA A 110 6.58 -18.27 9.24
CA ALA A 110 7.17 -17.13 8.56
C ALA A 110 7.74 -17.52 7.18
N HIS A 111 8.44 -18.65 7.08
CA HIS A 111 8.98 -19.15 5.80
C HIS A 111 7.88 -19.47 4.80
N ARG A 112 6.77 -20.07 5.24
CA ARG A 112 5.60 -20.32 4.38
C ARG A 112 5.01 -19.02 3.84
N GLN A 113 4.86 -18.02 4.70
CA GLN A 113 4.38 -16.70 4.29
C GLN A 113 5.39 -16.00 3.36
N ILE A 114 6.69 -16.08 3.62
CA ILE A 114 7.74 -15.52 2.75
C ILE A 114 7.72 -16.20 1.36
N ALA A 115 7.50 -17.51 1.29
CA ALA A 115 7.37 -18.23 0.03
C ALA A 115 6.12 -17.80 -0.76
N ALA A 116 4.98 -17.65 -0.07
CA ALA A 116 3.75 -17.13 -0.67
C ALA A 116 3.94 -15.69 -1.18
N ALA A 117 4.55 -14.82 -0.37
CA ALA A 117 4.85 -13.45 -0.72
C ALA A 117 5.80 -13.36 -1.92
N THR A 118 6.86 -14.18 -1.96
CA THR A 118 7.80 -14.26 -3.09
C THR A 118 7.08 -14.59 -4.39
N LYS A 119 6.12 -15.52 -4.36
CA LYS A 119 5.29 -15.86 -5.51
C LYS A 119 4.34 -14.72 -5.90
N LEU A 120 3.80 -14.01 -4.91
CA LEU A 120 2.85 -12.91 -5.10
C LEU A 120 3.49 -11.69 -5.77
N ILE A 121 4.65 -11.25 -5.28
CA ILE A 121 5.33 -10.05 -5.80
C ILE A 121 6.34 -10.37 -6.92
N GLY A 122 6.73 -11.64 -7.10
CA GLY A 122 7.70 -12.06 -8.13
C GLY A 122 9.15 -11.68 -7.84
N ARG A 123 9.47 -11.26 -6.61
CA ARG A 123 10.80 -10.84 -6.14
C ARG A 123 11.30 -11.78 -5.04
N PRO A 124 12.58 -12.19 -5.03
CA PRO A 124 13.11 -13.02 -3.95
C PRO A 124 13.14 -12.24 -2.64
N ILE A 125 12.45 -12.77 -1.62
CA ILE A 125 12.42 -12.22 -0.27
C ILE A 125 13.33 -13.06 0.64
N ARG A 126 14.15 -12.40 1.45
CA ARG A 126 15.01 -13.04 2.45
C ARG A 126 14.85 -12.34 3.78
N ALA A 127 14.54 -13.12 4.81
CA ALA A 127 14.59 -12.69 6.21
C ALA A 127 15.46 -13.70 6.97
N ALA A 128 16.27 -13.20 7.91
CA ALA A 128 17.11 -14.05 8.73
C ALA A 128 16.28 -14.65 9.87
N ASP A 129 16.51 -15.92 10.18
CA ASP A 129 15.74 -16.66 11.19
C ASP A 129 15.85 -16.01 12.57
N ASP A 130 17.03 -15.48 12.93
CA ASP A 130 17.24 -14.73 14.16
C ASP A 130 16.39 -13.46 14.22
N ALA A 131 16.19 -12.78 13.09
CA ALA A 131 15.39 -11.57 13.02
C ALA A 131 13.89 -11.89 13.15
N ILE A 132 13.45 -13.00 12.56
CA ILE A 132 12.06 -13.48 12.67
C ILE A 132 11.74 -13.82 14.13
N LEU A 133 12.57 -14.66 14.77
CA LEU A 133 12.37 -15.07 16.16
C LEU A 133 12.42 -13.88 17.11
N ARG A 134 13.42 -13.00 16.93
CA ARG A 134 13.57 -11.81 17.79
C ARG A 134 12.38 -10.86 17.64
N HIS A 135 11.86 -10.66 16.44
CA HIS A 135 10.64 -9.88 16.23
C HIS A 135 9.43 -10.57 16.87
N TYR A 136 9.26 -11.88 16.71
CA TYR A 136 8.16 -12.63 17.30
C TYR A 136 8.11 -12.48 18.82
N HIS A 137 9.24 -12.73 19.49
CA HIS A 137 9.35 -12.67 20.95
C HIS A 137 9.20 -11.26 21.51
N ASN A 138 9.81 -10.27 20.87
CA ASN A 138 9.84 -8.91 21.43
C ASN A 138 8.61 -8.08 21.05
N ARG A 139 8.06 -8.32 19.85
CA ARG A 139 7.06 -7.45 19.22
C ARG A 139 6.16 -8.16 18.21
N GLY A 140 5.84 -9.45 18.44
CA GLY A 140 5.03 -10.28 17.53
C GLY A 140 3.61 -9.77 17.26
N ILE A 141 3.09 -8.86 18.10
CA ILE A 141 1.81 -8.17 17.87
C ILE A 141 1.89 -7.17 16.71
N LEU A 142 3.08 -6.69 16.36
CA LEU A 142 3.31 -5.79 15.24
C LEU A 142 3.66 -6.59 13.98
N PRO A 143 3.24 -6.12 12.79
CA PRO A 143 3.62 -6.77 11.54
C PRO A 143 5.14 -6.79 11.34
N PHE A 144 5.67 -7.93 10.91
CA PHE A 144 7.07 -8.11 10.55
C PHE A 144 7.29 -7.78 9.08
N GLU A 145 8.03 -6.71 8.79
CA GLU A 145 8.30 -6.27 7.42
C GLU A 145 9.25 -7.24 6.70
N ILE A 146 8.78 -7.86 5.62
CA ILE A 146 9.55 -8.83 4.83
C ILE A 146 10.06 -8.24 3.52
N ALA A 147 9.33 -7.30 2.94
CA ALA A 147 9.68 -6.65 1.68
C ALA A 147 9.45 -5.15 1.80
N THR A 148 10.48 -4.37 1.50
CA THR A 148 10.41 -2.90 1.54
C THR A 148 10.29 -2.32 0.14
N ASN A 149 9.72 -1.12 0.06
CA ASN A 149 9.60 -0.30 -1.14
C ASN A 149 9.05 -1.06 -2.35
N LEU A 150 7.79 -1.49 -2.26
CA LEU A 150 7.09 -2.15 -3.37
C LEU A 150 6.96 -1.20 -4.56
N SER A 151 7.17 -1.73 -5.77
CA SER A 151 6.81 -1.03 -7.01
C SER A 151 5.29 -0.92 -7.15
N ALA A 152 4.81 -0.09 -8.08
CA ALA A 152 3.38 0.03 -8.35
C ALA A 152 2.76 -1.33 -8.74
N ASP A 153 3.43 -2.07 -9.64
CA ASP A 153 2.97 -3.38 -10.09
C ASP A 153 2.97 -4.41 -8.95
N GLU A 154 4.00 -4.40 -8.09
CA GLU A 154 4.09 -5.28 -6.92
C GLU A 154 2.99 -4.95 -5.89
N TYR A 155 2.71 -3.66 -5.68
CA TYR A 155 1.64 -3.21 -4.79
C TYR A 155 0.27 -3.64 -5.30
N ASP A 156 -0.02 -3.45 -6.58
CA ASP A 156 -1.31 -3.82 -7.17
C ASP A 156 -1.51 -5.34 -7.14
N ALA A 157 -0.47 -6.12 -7.44
CA ALA A 157 -0.49 -7.58 -7.31
C ALA A 157 -0.74 -8.01 -5.85
N ALA A 158 -0.04 -7.39 -4.90
CA ALA A 158 -0.21 -7.71 -3.49
C ALA A 158 -1.61 -7.31 -2.98
N LYS A 159 -2.11 -6.15 -3.37
CA LYS A 159 -3.43 -5.65 -2.98
C LYS A 159 -4.58 -6.51 -3.52
N ALA A 160 -4.45 -7.04 -4.74
CA ALA A 160 -5.47 -7.88 -5.36
C ALA A 160 -5.61 -9.26 -4.69
N HIS A 161 -4.51 -9.82 -4.18
CA HIS A 161 -4.46 -11.19 -3.66
C HIS A 161 -3.77 -11.29 -2.30
N LEU A 162 -4.01 -10.32 -1.41
CA LEU A 162 -3.37 -10.27 -0.09
C LEU A 162 -3.90 -11.39 0.82
N PRO A 163 -3.05 -12.31 1.31
CA PRO A 163 -3.45 -13.29 2.31
C PRO A 163 -3.84 -12.61 3.63
N PRO A 164 -4.74 -13.20 4.44
CA PRO A 164 -5.16 -12.63 5.73
C PRO A 164 -4.00 -12.39 6.71
N GLU A 165 -2.96 -13.21 6.65
CA GLU A 165 -1.80 -13.13 7.53
C GLU A 165 -0.74 -12.14 7.02
N MET A 166 -1.03 -11.37 5.98
CA MET A 166 -0.15 -10.34 5.45
C MET A 166 -0.82 -8.97 5.46
N THR A 167 -0.01 -7.92 5.55
CA THR A 167 -0.49 -6.55 5.52
C THR A 167 0.44 -5.65 4.72
N LEU A 168 -0.15 -4.63 4.11
CA LEU A 168 0.56 -3.59 3.38
C LEU A 168 0.71 -2.38 4.30
N ARG A 169 1.95 -2.07 4.68
CA ARG A 169 2.28 -0.92 5.53
C ARG A 169 2.69 0.27 4.68
N GLY A 170 1.93 1.36 4.77
CA GLY A 170 2.32 2.63 4.15
C GLY A 170 3.48 3.27 4.91
N VAL A 171 4.55 3.62 4.19
CA VAL A 171 5.74 4.30 4.72
C VAL A 171 6.09 5.50 3.85
N TYR A 172 6.65 6.54 4.45
CA TYR A 172 7.11 7.71 3.71
C TYR A 172 8.54 7.48 3.19
N LEU A 173 8.72 7.64 1.89
CA LEU A 173 10.03 7.60 1.24
C LEU A 173 10.34 8.94 0.60
N ARG A 174 11.60 9.37 0.67
CA ARG A 174 12.07 10.60 0.02
C ARG A 174 12.32 10.35 -1.47
N ALA A 175 11.67 11.11 -2.33
CA ALA A 175 11.80 11.06 -3.78
C ALA A 175 12.42 12.36 -4.32
N TYR A 176 13.29 12.24 -5.33
CA TYR A 176 13.98 13.36 -5.99
C TYR A 176 13.62 13.40 -7.47
N PRO A 177 12.52 14.07 -7.87
CA PRO A 177 11.99 14.01 -9.23
C PRO A 177 12.96 14.50 -10.31
N GLN A 178 13.81 15.48 -9.98
CA GLN A 178 14.80 16.04 -10.90
C GLN A 178 16.14 15.27 -10.90
N GLY A 179 16.23 14.17 -10.14
CA GLY A 179 17.39 13.29 -10.07
C GLY A 179 18.67 14.04 -9.70
N LYS A 180 19.60 14.17 -10.67
CA LYS A 180 20.94 14.71 -10.45
C LYS A 180 21.00 16.24 -10.35
N VAL A 181 19.93 16.93 -10.77
CA VAL A 181 19.91 18.41 -10.76
C VAL A 181 20.02 18.91 -9.33
N ALA A 182 21.00 19.78 -9.08
CA ALA A 182 21.29 20.34 -7.76
C ALA A 182 21.52 19.27 -6.66
N GLY A 183 21.90 18.04 -7.01
CA GLY A 183 22.01 16.94 -6.04
C GLY A 183 22.98 17.18 -4.89
N GLN A 184 24.06 17.95 -5.10
CA GLN A 184 25.01 18.33 -4.04
C GLN A 184 24.44 19.41 -3.09
N ILE A 185 23.51 20.23 -3.58
CA ILE A 185 22.87 21.28 -2.80
C ILE A 185 21.72 20.67 -2.01
N VAL A 186 20.84 19.93 -2.70
CA VAL A 186 19.71 19.24 -2.07
C VAL A 186 20.21 18.17 -1.11
N GLY A 187 21.11 17.31 -1.57
CA GLY A 187 21.63 16.18 -0.80
C GLY A 187 20.70 14.98 -0.83
N TYR A 188 20.75 14.17 0.22
CA TYR A 188 19.89 12.99 0.35
C TYR A 188 19.55 12.66 1.81
N CYS A 189 18.43 11.98 2.01
CA CYS A 189 18.00 11.44 3.30
C CYS A 189 18.53 10.03 3.55
N GLY A 190 18.81 9.74 4.81
CA GLY A 190 19.02 8.41 5.34
C GLY A 190 18.02 8.11 6.45
N ARG A 191 18.01 6.85 6.89
CA ARG A 191 17.29 6.45 8.10
C ARG A 191 18.14 6.86 9.31
N THR A 192 17.53 7.40 10.35
CA THR A 192 18.22 7.81 11.60
C THR A 192 18.84 6.59 12.29
N GLY A 193 18.18 5.43 12.19
CA GLY A 193 18.64 4.19 12.81
C GLY A 193 18.10 2.92 12.15
N ARG A 194 18.36 1.80 12.81
CA ARG A 194 17.80 0.48 12.46
C ARG A 194 16.31 0.42 12.83
N ASN A 195 15.59 -0.52 12.22
CA ASN A 195 14.24 -0.85 12.68
C ASN A 195 14.29 -1.29 14.16
N PRO A 196 13.39 -0.78 15.01
CA PRO A 196 13.17 -1.33 16.33
C PRO A 196 13.00 -2.84 16.32
N ASP A 197 13.84 -3.54 17.07
CA ASP A 197 13.79 -4.99 17.24
C ASP A 197 13.72 -5.41 18.71
N GLY A 198 13.77 -4.45 19.64
CA GLY A 198 13.58 -4.65 21.07
C GLY A 198 12.12 -4.82 21.47
N ILE A 199 11.90 -4.98 22.78
CA ILE A 199 10.56 -5.00 23.38
C ILE A 199 9.89 -3.65 23.09
N ILE A 200 8.62 -3.70 22.70
CA ILE A 200 7.85 -2.49 22.37
C ILE A 200 7.82 -1.56 23.59
N ASP A 201 8.30 -0.33 23.38
CA ASP A 201 8.13 0.77 24.32
C ASP A 201 7.02 1.73 23.84
N ASN A 202 6.40 2.42 24.79
CA ASN A 202 5.42 3.44 24.46
C ASN A 202 6.13 4.67 23.87
N HIS A 203 5.47 5.32 22.90
CA HIS A 203 6.00 6.44 22.12
C HIS A 203 7.22 6.07 21.26
N GLU A 204 7.44 4.78 21.01
CA GLU A 204 8.38 4.37 19.98
C GLU A 204 7.75 4.56 18.58
N THR A 205 8.57 4.95 17.61
CA THR A 205 8.14 5.10 16.23
C THR A 205 7.89 3.75 15.55
N ILE A 206 6.77 3.62 14.84
CA ILE A 206 6.40 2.38 14.14
C ILE A 206 7.36 1.97 13.00
N TRP A 207 8.13 2.92 12.48
CA TRP A 207 9.29 2.72 11.62
C TRP A 207 10.31 3.83 11.89
N PRO A 208 11.61 3.64 11.57
CA PRO A 208 12.64 4.65 11.79
C PRO A 208 12.36 5.96 11.07
N GLU A 209 12.66 7.05 11.77
CA GLU A 209 12.65 8.39 11.19
C GLU A 209 13.70 8.53 10.07
N THR A 210 13.53 9.59 9.29
CA THR A 210 14.47 9.97 8.23
C THR A 210 15.16 11.27 8.57
N GLU A 211 16.48 11.29 8.43
CA GLU A 211 17.33 12.46 8.63
C GLU A 211 18.10 12.80 7.34
N GLY A 212 18.37 14.08 7.13
CA GLY A 212 19.27 14.52 6.07
C GLY A 212 20.69 14.04 6.35
N ARG A 213 21.34 13.47 5.32
CA ARG A 213 22.74 13.03 5.39
C ARG A 213 23.71 14.05 4.81
N GLU A 214 23.23 14.84 3.85
CA GLU A 214 24.02 15.82 3.11
C GLU A 214 23.11 16.94 2.62
N GLY A 215 23.69 18.07 2.24
CA GLY A 215 22.98 19.17 1.59
C GLY A 215 22.05 19.91 2.55
N ILE A 216 20.88 20.29 2.04
CA ILE A 216 19.81 20.98 2.78
C ILE A 216 18.68 20.04 3.22
N GLU A 217 18.81 18.74 2.95
CA GLU A 217 17.91 17.71 3.49
C GLU A 217 17.97 17.61 5.02
#